data_AF-A0A7C8Z4X1-F1
#
_entry.id   AF-A0A7C8Z4X1-F1
#
_cell.length_a   1.000
_cell.length_b   1.000
_cell.length_c   1.000
_cell.angle_alpha   90.00
_cell.angle_beta   90.00
_cell.angle_gamma   90.00
#
_symmetry.space_group_name_H-M   'P 1'
#
loop_
_entity.id
_entity.type
_entity.pdbx_description
1 polymer ?
#
loop_
_entity_poly.entity_id
_entity_poly.type
_entity_poly.pdbx_seq_one_letter_code
_entity_poly.pdbx_strand_id
1 'polypeptide(L)'
;YFGWAGLSNRSIYKMVMSIGWNPYFNNPEKTIEPWLLHEFKDDFYGEELRLDIVGYIRPEANFPSLESLIAKIHEDRRIAQRALELPVYSKCKDDPYLSSSSERY
;
A
#
# COMPACT_ATOMS: atom_id res chain seq x y z
N TYR A 1 5.98 3.58 -2.63
CA TYR A 1 6.48 2.53 -1.71
C TYR A 1 5.76 1.22 -2.02
N PHE A 2 6.26 0.08 -1.53
CA PHE A 2 5.58 -1.21 -1.63
C PHE A 2 5.76 -2.02 -0.34
N GLY A 3 4.88 -3.00 -0.15
CA GLY A 3 4.95 -3.89 1.00
C GLY A 3 3.73 -4.77 1.16
N TRP A 4 3.39 -5.07 2.41
CA TRP A 4 2.29 -5.95 2.79
C TRP A 4 1.23 -5.16 3.56
N ALA A 5 -0.03 -5.58 3.37
CA ALA A 5 -1.19 -4.98 4.01
C ALA A 5 -2.03 -6.08 4.66
N GLY A 6 -2.19 -6.03 5.98
CA GLY A 6 -3.08 -6.89 6.74
C GLY A 6 -4.43 -6.22 6.95
N LEU A 7 -5.51 -6.92 6.61
CA LEU A 7 -6.87 -6.54 6.99
C LEU A 7 -7.33 -7.48 8.10
N SER A 8 -7.66 -6.92 9.28
CA SER A 8 -7.85 -7.69 10.52
C SER A 8 -8.93 -8.78 10.43
N ASN A 9 -9.92 -8.64 9.55
CA ASN A 9 -10.99 -9.63 9.36
C ASN A 9 -10.81 -10.48 8.09
N ARG A 10 -9.66 -10.38 7.39
CA ARG A 10 -9.47 -10.98 6.08
C ARG A 10 -8.12 -11.68 5.95
N SER A 11 -7.23 -11.14 5.12
CA SER A 11 -5.97 -11.76 4.75
C SER A 11 -4.90 -10.69 4.58
N ILE A 12 -3.69 -11.14 4.24
CA ILE A 12 -2.54 -10.28 3.99
C ILE A 12 -2.33 -10.19 2.48
N TYR A 13 -2.27 -8.95 1.98
CA TYR A 13 -2.21 -8.64 0.56
C TYR A 13 -0.93 -7.88 0.23
N LYS A 14 -0.42 -8.06 -0.99
CA LYS A 14 0.60 -7.16 -1.53
C LYS A 14 0.01 -5.77 -1.70
N MET A 15 0.79 -4.73 -1.47
CA MET A 15 0.35 -3.35 -1.69
C MET A 15 1.44 -2.51 -2.36
N VAL A 16 0.97 -1.49 -3.10
CA VAL A 16 1.74 -0.29 -3.40
C VAL A 16 1.17 0.87 -2.60
N MET A 17 1.97 1.88 -2.32
CA MET A 17 1.52 2.99 -1.49
C MET A 17 2.16 4.31 -1.90
N SER A 18 1.33 5.33 -2.01
CA SER A 18 1.76 6.72 -2.11
C SER A 18 1.90 7.31 -0.70
N ILE A 19 2.98 8.05 -0.48
CA ILE A 19 3.13 8.92 0.69
C ILE A 19 3.43 10.31 0.14
N GLY A 20 2.54 11.25 0.38
CA GLY A 20 2.59 12.58 -0.21
C GLY A 20 2.07 13.67 0.70
N TRP A 21 1.99 14.88 0.17
CA TRP A 21 1.37 16.03 0.85
C TRP A 21 0.02 16.29 0.20
N ASN A 22 -1.01 16.56 1.00
CA ASN A 22 -2.29 16.97 0.45
C ASN A 22 -2.33 18.50 0.26
N PRO A 23 -2.28 19.03 -0.97
CA PRO A 23 -2.28 20.48 -1.19
C PRO A 23 -3.65 21.13 -0.96
N TYR A 24 -4.73 20.35 -0.81
CA TYR A 24 -6.10 20.85 -0.72
C TYR A 24 -6.56 21.15 0.70
N PHE A 25 -5.93 20.52 1.69
CA PHE A 25 -6.14 20.86 3.09
C PHE A 25 -4.97 21.75 3.50
N ASN A 26 -5.28 22.92 4.07
CA ASN A 26 -4.27 23.87 4.57
C ASN A 26 -3.51 23.32 5.81
N ASN A 27 -3.50 22.00 6.00
CA ASN A 27 -2.82 21.26 7.04
C ASN A 27 -1.53 20.64 6.47
N PRO A 28 -0.39 20.76 7.16
CA PRO A 28 0.90 20.22 6.72
C PRO A 28 1.01 18.70 6.97
N GLU A 29 -0.06 17.95 6.78
CA GLU A 29 -0.07 16.52 7.10
C GLU A 29 0.23 15.68 5.86
N LYS A 30 1.09 14.68 6.04
CA LYS A 30 1.38 13.69 5.01
C LYS A 30 0.19 12.75 4.88
N THR A 31 -0.21 12.47 3.64
CA THR A 31 -1.18 11.42 3.32
C THR A 31 -0.47 10.10 3.07
N ILE A 32 -1.14 9.02 3.43
CA ILE A 32 -0.71 7.65 3.17
C ILE A 32 -1.87 6.97 2.43
N GLU A 33 -1.62 6.58 1.19
CA GLU A 33 -2.64 6.05 0.28
C GLU A 33 -2.20 4.69 -0.26
N PRO A 34 -2.55 3.59 0.43
CA PRO A 34 -2.24 2.24 -0.01
C PRO A 34 -3.26 1.74 -1.05
N TRP A 35 -2.76 1.10 -2.10
CA TRP A 35 -3.54 0.28 -3.02
C TRP A 35 -3.17 -1.19 -2.82
N LEU A 36 -4.13 -1.94 -2.26
CA LEU A 36 -4.02 -3.39 -2.11
C LEU A 36 -4.19 -4.03 -3.47
N LEU A 37 -3.22 -4.87 -3.85
CA LEU A 37 -3.16 -5.52 -5.16
C LEU A 37 -4.04 -6.78 -5.20
N HIS A 38 -5.31 -6.60 -4.87
CA HIS A 38 -6.34 -7.63 -4.80
C HIS A 38 -7.69 -7.06 -5.25
N GLU A 39 -8.51 -7.89 -5.88
CA GLU A 39 -9.87 -7.53 -6.28
C GLU A 39 -10.84 -7.88 -5.16
N PHE A 40 -11.39 -6.85 -4.50
CA PHE A 40 -12.39 -7.02 -3.47
C PHE A 40 -13.80 -7.01 -4.07
N LYS A 41 -14.70 -7.85 -3.53
CA LYS A 41 -16.12 -7.85 -3.90
C LYS A 41 -16.89 -6.69 -3.27
N ASP A 42 -16.49 -6.31 -2.06
CA ASP A 42 -17.14 -5.30 -1.23
C ASP A 42 -16.07 -4.40 -0.61
N ASP A 43 -16.46 -3.16 -0.32
CA ASP A 43 -15.62 -2.21 0.40
C ASP A 43 -15.32 -2.70 1.83
N PHE A 44 -14.28 -2.12 2.43
CA PHE A 44 -13.80 -2.46 3.78
C PHE A 44 -13.66 -1.21 4.66
N TYR A 45 -14.50 -0.19 4.44
CA TYR A 45 -14.54 1.00 5.29
C TYR A 45 -14.79 0.64 6.75
N GLY A 46 -14.02 1.25 7.66
CA GLY A 46 -14.09 0.97 9.10
C GLY A 46 -13.33 -0.28 9.55
N GLU A 47 -12.81 -1.09 8.62
CA GLU A 47 -11.85 -2.15 8.97
C GLU A 47 -10.48 -1.55 9.28
N GLU A 48 -9.77 -2.15 10.24
CA GLU A 48 -8.40 -1.78 10.55
C GLU A 48 -7.47 -2.32 9.47
N LEU A 49 -6.68 -1.41 8.87
CA LEU A 49 -5.67 -1.71 7.87
C LEU A 49 -4.28 -1.55 8.50
N ARG A 50 -3.48 -2.61 8.45
CA ARG A 50 -2.10 -2.64 8.95
C ARG A 50 -1.14 -2.68 7.79
N LEU A 51 -0.10 -1.86 7.83
CA LEU A 51 0.81 -1.66 6.71
C LEU A 51 2.24 -1.97 7.15
N ASP A 52 2.89 -2.88 6.44
CA ASP A 52 4.32 -3.12 6.53
C ASP A 52 5.00 -2.65 5.25
N ILE A 53 5.81 -1.59 5.35
CA ILE A 53 6.48 -0.94 4.23
C ILE A 53 7.89 -1.50 4.11
N VAL A 54 8.12 -2.35 3.11
CA VAL A 54 9.38 -3.10 2.98
C VAL A 54 10.31 -2.52 1.91
N GLY A 55 9.84 -1.58 1.10
CA GLY A 55 10.67 -0.98 0.08
C GLY A 55 10.13 0.29 -0.58
N TYR A 56 11.06 0.98 -1.24
CA TYR A 56 10.82 2.21 -1.98
C TYR A 56 10.86 1.94 -3.50
N ILE A 57 9.99 2.63 -4.26
CA ILE A 57 9.93 2.51 -5.72
C ILE A 57 10.56 3.75 -6.37
N ARG A 58 10.04 4.93 -6.04
CA ARG A 58 10.39 6.20 -6.70
C ARG A 58 9.87 7.41 -5.90
N PRO A 59 10.38 8.62 -6.19
CA PRO A 59 9.80 9.85 -5.64
C PRO A 59 8.45 10.19 -6.28
N GLU A 60 7.75 11.13 -5.65
CA GLU A 60 6.60 11.81 -6.25
C GLU A 60 7.03 12.48 -7.56
N ALA A 61 6.13 12.48 -8.54
CA ALA A 61 6.41 13.02 -9.87
C ALA A 61 5.16 13.70 -10.41
N ASN A 62 5.36 14.79 -11.14
CA ASN A 62 4.29 15.42 -11.91
C ASN A 62 4.09 14.64 -13.21
N PHE A 63 2.83 14.43 -13.58
CA PHE A 63 2.46 13.73 -14.80
C PHE A 63 1.79 14.69 -15.78
N PRO A 64 2.24 14.76 -17.04
CA PRO A 64 1.68 15.69 -18.02
C PRO A 64 0.25 15.30 -18.47
N SER A 65 -0.19 14.06 -18.19
CA SER A 65 -1.55 13.60 -18.50
C SER A 65 -2.02 12.50 -17.56
N LEU A 66 -3.34 12.25 -17.52
CA LEU A 66 -3.95 11.16 -16.75
C LEU A 66 -3.45 9.78 -17.22
N GLU A 67 -3.27 9.58 -18.53
CA GLU A 67 -2.75 8.34 -19.09
C GLU A 67 -1.33 8.06 -18.61
N SER A 68 -0.48 9.10 -18.55
CA SER A 68 0.89 8.95 -18.06
C SER A 68 0.94 8.61 -16.56
N LEU A 69 0.01 9.17 -15.77
CA LEU A 69 -0.17 8.82 -14.36
C LEU A 69 -0.62 7.35 -14.21
N ILE A 70 -1.67 6.94 -14.91
CA ILE A 70 -2.20 5.57 -14.89
C ILE A 70 -1.11 4.57 -15.29
N ALA A 71 -0.40 4.83 -16.40
CA ALA A 71 0.69 3.99 -16.87
C ALA A 71 1.77 3.82 -15.79
N LYS A 72 2.08 4.91 -15.08
CA LYS A 72 3.09 4.86 -14.01
C LYS A 72 2.61 4.08 -12.78
N ILE A 73 1.34 4.23 -12.38
CA ILE A 73 0.74 3.44 -11.30
C ILE A 73 0.79 1.94 -11.64
N HIS A 74 0.50 1.55 -12.88
CA HIS A 74 0.58 0.15 -13.31
C HIS A 74 2.02 -0.38 -13.36
N GLU A 75 3.01 0.46 -13.71
CA GLU A 75 4.42 0.11 -13.57
C GLU A 75 4.80 -0.12 -12.10
N ASP A 76 4.40 0.78 -11.21
CA ASP A 76 4.67 0.68 -9.77
C ASP A 76 4.06 -0.62 -9.19
N ARG A 77 2.83 -0.98 -9.61
CA ARG A 77 2.22 -2.29 -9.32
C ARG A 77 3.09 -3.46 -9.78
N ARG A 78 3.56 -3.45 -11.02
CA ARG A 78 4.39 -4.54 -11.57
C ARG A 78 5.72 -4.69 -10.84
N ILE A 79 6.36 -3.57 -10.49
CA ILE A 79 7.59 -3.54 -9.69
C ILE A 79 7.34 -4.20 -8.33
N ALA A 80 6.30 -3.75 -7.61
CA ALA A 80 5.97 -4.29 -6.29
C ALA A 80 5.63 -5.79 -6.34
N GLN A 81 4.84 -6.23 -7.32
CA GLN A 81 4.49 -7.64 -7.47
C GLN A 81 5.72 -8.52 -7.60
N ARG A 82 6.69 -8.13 -8.42
CA ARG A 82 7.96 -8.85 -8.62
C ARG A 82 8.87 -8.77 -7.41
N ALA A 83 9.01 -7.59 -6.81
CA ALA A 83 9.87 -7.41 -5.63
C ALA A 83 9.38 -8.27 -4.46
N LEU A 84 8.07 -8.32 -4.21
CA LEU A 84 7.49 -9.09 -3.10
C LEU A 84 7.56 -10.61 -3.27
N GLU A 85 8.02 -11.12 -4.41
CA GLU A 85 8.38 -12.55 -4.59
C GLU A 85 9.81 -12.86 -4.13
N LEU A 86 10.68 -11.84 -3.96
CA LEU A 86 12.04 -12.07 -3.51
C LEU A 86 12.04 -12.51 -2.03
N PRO A 87 12.82 -13.53 -1.62
CA PRO A 87 12.81 -14.07 -0.26
C PRO A 87 13.03 -13.04 0.85
N VAL A 88 13.78 -11.97 0.56
CA VAL A 88 14.03 -10.87 1.50
C VAL A 88 12.75 -10.11 1.86
N TYR A 89 11.81 -9.98 0.93
CA TYR A 89 10.56 -9.24 1.12
C TYR A 89 9.37 -10.17 1.34
N SER A 90 9.37 -11.38 0.79
CA SER A 90 8.26 -12.32 0.92
C SER A 90 8.05 -12.79 2.36
N LYS A 91 9.14 -13.00 3.10
CA LYS A 91 9.11 -13.40 4.52
C LYS A 91 8.42 -12.37 5.44
N CYS A 92 8.40 -11.10 5.05
CA CYS A 92 7.75 -10.03 5.82
C CYS A 92 6.23 -10.21 5.89
N LYS A 93 5.65 -11.00 4.97
CA LYS A 93 4.23 -11.37 5.02
C LYS A 93 3.86 -12.09 6.31
N ASP A 94 4.79 -12.83 6.89
CA ASP A 94 4.56 -13.65 8.09
C ASP A 94 4.75 -12.86 9.39
N ASP A 95 4.93 -11.53 9.32
CA ASP A 95 5.04 -10.68 10.50
C ASP A 95 3.73 -10.72 11.33
N PRO A 96 3.78 -11.11 12.62
CA PRO A 96 2.61 -11.15 13.48
C PRO A 96 1.84 -9.82 13.55
N TYR A 97 2.51 -8.69 13.33
CA TYR A 97 1.89 -7.36 13.27
C TYR A 97 0.73 -7.34 12.26
N LEU A 98 0.89 -7.96 11.09
CA LEU A 98 -0.09 -7.95 10.00
C LEU A 98 -1.30 -8.86 10.27
N SER A 99 -1.14 -9.85 11.15
CA SER A 99 -2.22 -10.79 11.54
C SER A 99 -2.89 -10.47 12.87
N SER A 100 -2.31 -9.61 13.69
CA SER A 100 -2.85 -9.28 15.01
C SER A 100 -4.09 -8.39 14.87
N SER A 101 -5.22 -8.83 15.40
CA SER A 101 -6.34 -7.94 15.69
C SER A 101 -5.97 -7.08 16.89
N SER A 102 -6.12 -5.76 16.81
CA SER A 102 -6.06 -4.91 18.00
C SER A 102 -7.16 -5.37 18.96
N GLU A 103 -6.76 -5.90 20.14
CA GLU A 103 -7.67 -6.02 21.27
C GLU A 103 -8.15 -4.59 21.59
N ARG A 104 -9.42 -4.29 21.28
CA ARG A 104 -10.00 -3.01 21.65
C ARG A 104 -10.12 -2.98 23.18
N TYR A 105 -9.37 -2.08 23.81
CA TYR A 105 -9.61 -1.66 25.19
C TYR A 105 -10.91 -0.86 25.29
#